data_AF-A0A2P5F2Q1-F1
#
_entry.id   AF-A0A2P5F2Q1-F1
#
_cell.length_a   1.000
_cell.length_b   1.000
_cell.length_c   1.000
_cell.angle_alpha   90.00
_cell.angle_beta   90.00
_cell.angle_gamma   90.00
#
_symmetry.space_group_name_H-M   'P 1'
#
loop_
_entity.id
_entity.type
_entity.pdbx_description
1 polymer ?
#
loop_
_entity_poly.entity_id
_entity_poly.type
_entity_poly.pdbx_seq_one_letter_code
_entity_poly.pdbx_strand_id
1 'polypeptide(L)'
;MSSEWPCQGEEAAARAMQHGGRLRLLRGRQNVQSLSPPVTGNTKAYLTLNSFEDGGDGGGPSECDNSYHSDDTPVVALSTGWYSGGSRCHNNITISANGRSVVAMVVDECDSTEGCDKDHDYQPPCANNIVDASKAVWKALGVSRDDWGGLDITWSDA
;
A
#
# COMPACT_ATOMS: atom_id res chain seq x y z
N MET A 1 16.97 -6.86 -23.14
CA MET A 1 15.83 -7.38 -22.36
C MET A 1 15.08 -6.15 -21.89
N SER A 2 13.95 -5.86 -22.52
CA SER A 2 13.23 -4.59 -22.41
C SER A 2 12.59 -4.49 -21.04
N SER A 3 13.07 -3.58 -20.19
CA SER A 3 12.37 -3.16 -18.98
C SER A 3 11.35 -2.10 -19.40
N GLU A 4 10.17 -2.55 -19.81
CA GLU A 4 9.01 -1.65 -19.89
C GLU A 4 8.74 -1.16 -18.46
N TRP A 5 9.02 0.11 -18.20
CA TRP A 5 8.69 0.74 -16.92
C TRP A 5 7.16 0.80 -16.83
N PRO A 6 6.51 0.37 -15.74
CA PRO A 6 5.05 0.24 -15.67
C PRO A 6 4.28 1.54 -15.90
N CYS A 7 4.95 2.71 -15.82
CA CYS A 7 4.37 4.02 -16.09
C CYS A 7 4.71 4.60 -17.48
N GLN A 8 5.35 3.85 -18.38
CA GLN A 8 5.59 4.28 -19.77
C GLN A 8 4.62 3.61 -20.73
N GLY A 9 3.40 4.17 -20.83
CA GLY A 9 2.49 3.90 -21.95
C GLY A 9 1.01 3.84 -21.58
N GLU A 10 0.34 4.99 -21.45
CA GLU A 10 -1.00 5.25 -22.00
C GLU A 10 -1.41 6.71 -21.74
N GLU A 11 -0.89 7.61 -22.56
CA GLU A 11 -1.52 8.91 -22.80
C GLU A 11 -2.80 8.70 -23.65
N ALA A 12 -3.84 8.02 -23.12
CA ALA A 12 -5.04 7.71 -23.90
C ALA A 12 -6.31 7.39 -23.10
N ALA A 13 -6.79 8.26 -22.21
CA ALA A 13 -8.20 8.17 -21.76
C ALA A 13 -8.83 9.47 -21.25
N ALA A 14 -8.47 10.63 -21.81
CA ALA A 14 -9.17 11.88 -21.50
C ALA A 14 -9.71 12.55 -22.76
N ARG A 15 -10.74 11.95 -23.39
CA ARG A 15 -11.76 12.66 -24.21
C ARG A 15 -12.74 11.70 -24.87
N ALA A 16 -13.94 11.55 -24.27
CA ALA A 16 -15.19 11.33 -25.00
C ALA A 16 -16.40 11.51 -24.07
N MET A 17 -16.79 12.75 -23.77
CA MET A 17 -18.17 13.06 -23.38
C MET A 17 -18.88 13.70 -24.57
N GLN A 18 -19.65 12.91 -25.31
CA GLN A 18 -20.82 13.36 -26.07
C GLN A 18 -21.57 12.14 -26.62
N HIS A 19 -22.74 11.86 -26.05
CA HIS A 19 -24.04 11.78 -26.75
C HIS A 19 -25.08 11.13 -25.82
N GLY A 20 -26.24 11.79 -25.73
CA GLY A 20 -27.29 11.52 -24.76
C GLY A 20 -27.93 10.14 -24.88
N GLY A 21 -28.01 9.46 -23.73
CA GLY A 21 -28.82 8.27 -23.50
C GLY A 21 -29.20 8.21 -22.02
N ARG A 22 -30.44 7.84 -21.72
CA ARG A 22 -31.01 7.79 -20.37
C ARG A 22 -30.18 6.87 -19.47
N LEU A 23 -29.37 7.46 -18.58
CA LEU A 23 -28.51 6.74 -17.64
C LEU A 23 -29.37 5.95 -16.65
N ARG A 24 -29.46 4.63 -16.84
CA ARG A 24 -29.80 3.73 -15.73
C ARG A 24 -28.64 3.80 -14.75
N LEU A 25 -28.91 4.19 -13.50
CA LEU A 25 -27.95 4.12 -12.41
C LEU A 25 -27.67 2.64 -12.10
N LEU A 26 -26.78 2.03 -12.86
CA LEU A 26 -26.14 0.79 -12.44
C LEU A 26 -25.37 1.15 -11.16
N ARG A 27 -25.56 0.41 -10.06
CA ARG A 27 -24.65 0.49 -8.90
C ARG A 27 -23.23 0.52 -9.47
N GLY A 28 -22.51 1.61 -9.26
CA GLY A 28 -21.22 1.87 -9.90
C GLY A 28 -20.33 0.63 -9.74
N ARG A 29 -19.69 0.21 -10.83
CA ARG A 29 -18.56 -0.72 -10.76
C ARG A 29 -17.57 -0.07 -9.79
N GLN A 30 -17.44 -0.59 -8.57
CA GLN A 30 -16.34 -0.21 -7.69
C GLN A 30 -15.04 -0.57 -8.41
N ASN A 31 -14.06 0.34 -8.38
CA ASN A 31 -12.75 0.06 -8.94
C ASN A 31 -12.19 -1.16 -8.17
N VAL A 32 -11.83 -2.24 -8.86
CA VAL A 32 -11.34 -3.47 -8.20
C VAL A 32 -10.09 -3.16 -7.37
N GLN A 33 -9.31 -2.16 -7.80
CA GLN A 33 -8.12 -1.72 -7.10
C GLN A 33 -8.42 -1.05 -5.75
N SER A 34 -9.59 -0.40 -5.58
CA SER A 34 -9.99 0.17 -4.30
C SER A 34 -10.45 -0.89 -3.28
N LEU A 35 -10.48 -2.17 -3.66
CA LEU A 35 -10.93 -3.27 -2.82
C LEU A 35 -9.75 -4.19 -2.50
N SER A 36 -9.39 -4.25 -1.22
CA SER A 36 -8.45 -5.24 -0.71
C SER A 36 -9.15 -6.57 -0.36
N PRO A 37 -8.43 -7.71 -0.33
CA PRO A 37 -9.00 -8.98 0.13
C PRO A 37 -9.64 -8.87 1.52
N PRO A 38 -10.62 -9.71 1.87
CA PRO A 38 -11.25 -9.64 3.19
C PRO A 38 -10.25 -9.78 4.34
N VAL A 39 -10.35 -8.90 5.33
CA VAL A 39 -9.58 -9.01 6.57
C VAL A 39 -10.12 -10.16 7.41
N THR A 40 -9.22 -11.01 7.90
CA THR A 40 -9.48 -12.15 8.76
C THR A 40 -8.50 -12.16 9.94
N GLY A 41 -8.62 -13.13 10.86
CA GLY A 41 -7.61 -13.32 11.91
C GLY A 41 -6.24 -13.82 11.41
N ASN A 42 -6.08 -14.06 10.10
CA ASN A 42 -4.83 -14.48 9.47
C ASN A 42 -4.81 -14.05 7.99
N THR A 43 -4.96 -12.76 7.76
CA THR A 43 -5.08 -12.14 6.42
C THR A 43 -3.79 -12.32 5.65
N LYS A 44 -3.85 -12.94 4.47
CA LYS A 44 -2.67 -13.07 3.60
C LYS A 44 -2.37 -11.74 2.93
N ALA A 45 -1.09 -11.36 2.93
CA ALA A 45 -0.62 -10.15 2.29
C ALA A 45 0.78 -10.36 1.72
N TYR A 46 1.21 -9.40 0.92
CA TYR A 46 2.57 -9.27 0.46
C TYR A 46 3.23 -8.08 1.16
N LEU A 47 4.38 -8.32 1.77
CA LEU A 47 5.16 -7.32 2.48
C LEU A 47 6.15 -6.68 1.51
N THR A 48 6.13 -5.35 1.44
CA THR A 48 7.14 -4.55 0.71
C THR A 48 7.94 -3.70 1.70
N LEU A 49 9.05 -3.15 1.23
CA LEU A 49 9.93 -2.29 2.03
C LEU A 49 9.66 -0.84 1.62
N ASN A 50 9.37 0.00 2.62
CA ASN A 50 9.23 1.44 2.45
C ASN A 50 10.01 2.18 3.55
N SER A 51 10.62 3.29 3.18
CA SER A 51 11.19 4.25 4.09
C SER A 51 10.17 5.35 4.40
N PHE A 52 9.85 5.50 5.69
CA PHE A 52 8.92 6.54 6.17
C PHE A 52 9.66 7.81 6.64
N GLU A 53 10.98 7.85 6.49
CA GLU A 53 11.82 9.00 6.85
C GLU A 53 11.71 10.13 5.82
N ASP A 54 11.98 11.37 6.27
CA ASP A 54 12.11 12.53 5.38
C ASP A 54 13.25 12.31 4.37
N GLY A 55 12.93 12.42 3.08
CA GLY A 55 13.86 12.10 1.99
C GLY A 55 14.02 10.59 1.71
N GLY A 56 13.14 9.75 2.27
CA GLY A 56 12.98 8.34 1.91
C GLY A 56 12.27 8.13 0.56
N ASP A 57 11.92 6.88 0.27
CA ASP A 57 11.18 6.48 -0.95
C ASP A 57 9.66 6.50 -0.78
N GLY A 58 9.14 6.67 0.44
CA GLY A 58 7.72 6.83 0.73
C GLY A 58 7.10 8.16 0.28
N GLY A 59 7.88 9.04 -0.36
CA GLY A 59 7.39 10.32 -0.85
C GLY A 59 7.15 11.32 0.28
N GLY A 60 5.89 11.71 0.49
CA GLY A 60 5.48 12.71 1.47
C GLY A 60 5.37 12.19 2.90
N PRO A 61 4.96 13.05 3.86
CA PRO A 61 4.60 12.64 5.22
C PRO A 61 3.41 11.67 5.21
N SER A 62 3.34 10.77 6.19
CA SER A 62 2.30 9.73 6.21
C SER A 62 0.88 10.25 6.48
N GLU A 63 -0.11 9.66 5.83
CA GLU A 63 -1.49 10.14 5.77
C GLU A 63 -2.20 10.19 7.13
N CYS A 64 -1.86 9.33 8.09
CA CYS A 64 -2.57 9.30 9.38
C CYS A 64 -2.29 10.53 10.26
N ASP A 65 -1.08 11.09 10.20
CA ASP A 65 -0.63 12.16 11.10
C ASP A 65 0.19 13.27 10.44
N ASN A 66 0.31 13.24 9.10
CA ASN A 66 1.06 14.20 8.31
C ASN A 66 2.49 14.38 8.85
N SER A 67 3.12 13.27 9.23
CA SER A 67 4.46 13.24 9.82
C SER A 67 5.32 12.14 9.19
N TYR A 68 6.63 12.35 9.19
CA TYR A 68 7.60 11.30 8.86
C TYR A 68 7.86 10.42 10.09
N HIS A 69 8.17 9.15 9.86
CA HIS A 69 8.45 8.16 10.91
C HIS A 69 9.83 7.55 10.70
N SER A 70 10.58 7.33 11.78
CA SER A 70 11.89 6.69 11.65
C SER A 70 11.75 5.24 11.17
N ASP A 71 12.66 4.84 10.28
CA ASP A 71 12.77 3.48 9.77
C ASP A 71 13.13 2.43 10.84
N ASP A 72 13.60 2.89 12.00
CA ASP A 72 13.84 2.04 13.17
C ASP A 72 12.60 1.89 14.08
N THR A 73 11.46 2.53 13.73
CA THR A 73 10.16 2.33 14.37
C THR A 73 9.32 1.32 13.57
N PRO A 74 8.70 0.29 14.18
CA PRO A 74 7.81 -0.63 13.46
C PRO A 74 6.51 0.04 13.02
N VAL A 75 6.54 0.66 11.84
CA VAL A 75 5.38 1.28 11.18
C VAL A 75 5.12 0.69 9.80
N VAL A 76 3.88 0.80 9.34
CA VAL A 76 3.42 0.30 8.04
C VAL A 76 2.40 1.22 7.36
N ALA A 77 2.35 1.14 6.03
CA ALA A 77 1.23 1.53 5.19
C ALA A 77 0.37 0.30 4.83
N LEU A 78 -0.93 0.51 4.62
CA LEU A 78 -1.83 -0.54 4.15
C LEU A 78 -2.42 -0.17 2.78
N SER A 79 -2.60 -1.15 1.89
CA SER A 79 -3.39 -0.93 0.67
C SER A 79 -4.72 -0.24 0.97
N THR A 80 -5.18 0.64 0.08
CA THR A 80 -6.40 1.47 0.22
C THR A 80 -7.60 0.75 0.85
N GLY A 81 -7.93 -0.46 0.42
CA GLY A 81 -9.06 -1.21 0.95
C GLY A 81 -8.89 -1.65 2.41
N TRP A 82 -7.66 -1.95 2.84
CA TRP A 82 -7.33 -2.25 4.23
C TRP A 82 -7.13 -1.01 5.08
N TYR A 83 -6.56 0.06 4.51
CA TYR A 83 -6.49 1.38 5.14
C TYR A 83 -7.89 1.89 5.49
N SER A 84 -8.86 1.67 4.59
CA SER A 84 -10.27 1.91 4.79
C SER A 84 -10.54 3.35 5.26
N GLY A 85 -9.98 4.32 4.54
CA GLY A 85 -10.13 5.76 4.83
C GLY A 85 -9.61 6.15 6.21
N GLY A 86 -8.48 5.56 6.65
CA GLY A 86 -7.85 5.87 7.92
C GLY A 86 -8.48 5.22 9.15
N SER A 87 -9.46 4.33 8.99
CA SER A 87 -10.09 3.63 10.13
C SER A 87 -9.10 2.79 10.97
N ARG A 88 -7.95 2.44 10.40
CA ARG A 88 -6.85 1.73 11.09
C ARG A 88 -5.71 2.64 11.54
N CYS A 89 -5.77 3.95 11.29
CA CYS A 89 -4.71 4.86 11.69
C CYS A 89 -4.36 4.74 13.18
N HIS A 90 -3.07 4.61 13.46
CA HIS A 90 -2.49 4.42 14.79
C HIS A 90 -2.96 3.18 15.55
N ASN A 91 -3.72 2.30 14.90
CA ASN A 91 -3.96 0.96 15.41
C ASN A 91 -2.77 0.06 15.05
N ASN A 92 -2.59 -0.96 15.86
CA ASN A 92 -1.53 -1.93 15.67
C ASN A 92 -2.07 -3.14 14.88
N ILE A 93 -1.20 -3.68 14.04
CA ILE A 93 -1.39 -5.00 13.42
C ILE A 93 -0.26 -5.93 13.86
N THR A 94 -0.56 -7.22 13.93
CA THR A 94 0.46 -8.25 14.11
C THR A 94 0.78 -8.85 12.76
N ILE A 95 2.04 -8.73 12.32
CA ILE A 95 2.56 -9.29 11.07
C ILE A 95 3.34 -10.55 11.41
N SER A 96 3.12 -11.63 10.67
CA SER A 96 3.76 -12.93 10.88
C SER A 96 4.39 -13.48 9.61
N ALA A 97 5.65 -13.89 9.72
CA ALA A 97 6.43 -14.50 8.64
C ALA A 97 7.62 -15.27 9.23
N ASN A 98 8.13 -16.29 8.54
CA ASN A 98 9.34 -17.02 8.95
C ASN A 98 9.31 -17.56 10.41
N GLY A 99 8.13 -17.92 10.91
CA GLY A 99 7.94 -18.38 12.29
C GLY A 99 8.12 -17.30 13.35
N ARG A 100 8.16 -16.03 12.97
CA ARG A 100 8.25 -14.85 13.83
C ARG A 100 7.05 -13.94 13.62
N SER A 101 6.82 -13.07 14.60
CA SER A 101 5.78 -12.04 14.53
C SER A 101 6.30 -10.71 15.06
N VAL A 102 5.77 -9.62 14.54
CA VAL A 102 6.06 -8.25 15.00
C VAL A 102 4.76 -7.46 15.03
N VAL A 103 4.63 -6.61 16.05
CA VAL A 103 3.54 -5.62 16.13
C VAL A 103 4.03 -4.34 15.48
N ALA A 104 3.26 -3.82 14.52
CA ALA A 104 3.56 -2.58 13.83
C ALA A 104 2.34 -1.66 13.81
N MET A 105 2.59 -0.35 13.88
CA MET A 105 1.55 0.67 13.85
C MET A 105 1.24 1.07 12.40
N VAL A 106 -0.04 1.16 12.06
CA VAL A 106 -0.47 1.69 10.76
C VAL A 106 -0.35 3.21 10.82
N VAL A 107 0.46 3.77 9.92
CA VAL A 107 0.68 5.23 9.82
C VAL A 107 0.28 5.80 8.47
N ASP A 108 0.05 4.95 7.46
CA ASP A 108 -0.10 5.44 6.09
C ASP A 108 -1.01 4.58 5.21
N GLU A 109 -1.33 5.13 4.05
CA GLU A 109 -1.97 4.45 2.93
C GLU A 109 -0.94 4.09 1.85
N CYS A 110 -0.99 2.85 1.37
CA CYS A 110 -0.36 2.48 0.10
C CYS A 110 -1.45 2.63 -0.98
N ASP A 111 -1.49 3.78 -1.66
CA ASP A 111 -2.57 4.11 -2.60
C ASP A 111 -2.56 3.14 -3.78
N SER A 112 -3.63 2.36 -3.88
CA SER A 112 -3.83 1.37 -4.94
C SER A 112 -4.71 1.89 -6.08
N THR A 113 -5.24 3.09 -5.97
CA THR A 113 -6.24 3.68 -6.87
C THR A 113 -5.65 4.66 -7.86
N GLU A 114 -4.61 5.41 -7.45
CA GLU A 114 -3.93 6.41 -8.26
C GLU A 114 -2.41 6.18 -8.22
N GLY A 115 -1.68 6.81 -9.15
CA GLY A 115 -0.25 6.62 -9.34
C GLY A 115 0.18 6.97 -10.77
N CYS A 116 1.46 6.82 -11.08
CA CYS A 116 2.07 7.22 -12.34
C CYS A 116 1.85 8.71 -12.70
N ASP A 117 1.67 9.55 -11.69
CA ASP A 117 1.54 10.99 -11.82
C ASP A 117 2.60 11.72 -10.98
N LYS A 118 2.56 13.06 -11.03
CA LYS A 118 3.53 13.90 -10.33
C LYS A 118 3.40 13.80 -8.80
N ASP A 119 2.20 13.61 -8.29
CA ASP A 119 1.94 13.63 -6.85
C ASP A 119 2.43 12.33 -6.19
N HIS A 120 2.56 11.25 -6.98
CA HIS A 120 3.08 9.94 -6.57
C HIS A 120 4.52 9.67 -7.07
N ASP A 121 5.31 10.71 -7.38
CA ASP A 121 6.68 10.59 -7.93
C ASP A 121 6.81 9.63 -9.13
N TYR A 122 5.73 9.50 -9.91
CA TYR A 122 5.58 8.57 -11.03
C TYR A 122 5.78 7.09 -10.64
N GLN A 123 5.60 6.75 -9.37
CA GLN A 123 5.51 5.37 -8.91
C GLN A 123 4.15 4.77 -9.33
N PRO A 124 4.09 3.49 -9.73
CA PRO A 124 2.82 2.86 -10.07
C PRO A 124 1.92 2.73 -8.83
N PRO A 125 0.59 2.65 -9.01
CA PRO A 125 -0.33 2.36 -7.90
C PRO A 125 0.08 1.08 -7.15
N CYS A 126 -0.10 1.08 -5.84
CA CYS A 126 0.11 -0.11 -5.02
C CYS A 126 -0.80 -1.26 -5.44
N ALA A 127 -0.35 -2.50 -5.22
CA ALA A 127 -1.25 -3.64 -5.28
C ALA A 127 -2.26 -3.58 -4.11
N ASN A 128 -3.40 -4.25 -4.26
CA ASN A 128 -4.50 -4.19 -3.29
C ASN A 128 -4.33 -5.10 -2.07
N ASN A 129 -3.19 -5.79 -1.94
CA ASN A 129 -2.90 -6.76 -0.90
C ASN A 129 -1.51 -6.53 -0.24
N ILE A 130 -1.08 -5.28 -0.18
CA ILE A 130 0.21 -4.82 0.32
C ILE A 130 0.11 -4.40 1.79
N VAL A 131 1.11 -4.84 2.57
CA VAL A 131 1.54 -4.19 3.79
C VAL A 131 2.92 -3.60 3.48
N ASP A 132 3.01 -2.28 3.40
CA ASP A 132 4.27 -1.63 3.05
C ASP A 132 4.99 -1.21 4.32
N ALA A 133 6.19 -1.72 4.56
CA ALA A 133 6.71 -1.77 5.91
C ALA A 133 8.10 -1.18 6.06
N SER A 134 8.26 -0.49 7.19
CA SER A 134 9.54 0.05 7.64
C SER A 134 10.59 -1.04 7.80
N LYS A 135 11.85 -0.64 7.68
CA LYS A 135 13.04 -1.46 7.93
C LYS A 135 13.00 -2.21 9.27
N ALA A 136 12.43 -1.62 10.32
CA ALA A 136 12.27 -2.24 11.64
C ALA A 136 11.42 -3.52 11.59
N VAL A 137 10.34 -3.53 10.81
CA VAL A 137 9.46 -4.69 10.64
C VAL A 137 10.23 -5.86 10.00
N TRP A 138 10.97 -5.58 8.91
CA TRP A 138 11.79 -6.57 8.22
C TRP A 138 12.86 -7.20 9.13
N LYS A 139 13.56 -6.37 9.92
CA LYS A 139 14.53 -6.84 10.93
C LYS A 139 13.86 -7.73 11.98
N ALA A 140 12.71 -7.34 12.50
CA ALA A 140 11.99 -8.07 13.55
C ALA A 140 11.50 -9.45 13.06
N LEU A 141 11.05 -9.53 11.81
CA LEU A 141 10.69 -10.79 11.14
C LEU A 141 11.90 -11.68 10.84
N GLY A 142 13.13 -11.21 11.09
CA GLY A 142 14.34 -12.00 10.92
C GLY A 142 14.69 -12.29 9.46
N VAL A 143 14.23 -11.45 8.54
CA VAL A 143 14.50 -11.57 7.10
C VAL A 143 15.91 -11.05 6.82
N SER A 144 16.72 -11.82 6.09
CA SER A 144 18.05 -11.39 5.69
C SER A 144 17.96 -10.18 4.76
N ARG A 145 18.91 -9.24 4.83
CA ARG A 145 18.85 -8.01 4.03
C ARG A 145 18.86 -8.28 2.51
N ASP A 146 19.48 -9.38 2.10
CA ASP A 146 19.54 -9.79 0.69
C ASP A 146 18.18 -10.26 0.15
N ASP A 147 17.25 -10.59 1.06
CA ASP A 147 15.88 -11.02 0.74
C ASP A 147 14.86 -9.89 0.94
N TRP A 148 15.30 -8.65 1.16
CA TRP A 148 14.38 -7.52 1.30
C TRP A 148 13.88 -7.06 -0.07
N GLY A 149 12.59 -6.70 -0.14
CA GLY A 149 11.93 -6.26 -1.37
C GLY A 149 10.64 -7.01 -1.69
N GLY A 150 10.39 -8.14 -1.04
CA GLY A 150 9.13 -8.87 -1.18
C GLY A 150 9.04 -10.13 -0.33
N LEU A 151 7.96 -10.27 0.45
CA LEU A 151 7.75 -11.44 1.29
C LEU A 151 6.27 -11.76 1.48
N ASP A 152 5.88 -13.02 1.29
CA ASP A 152 4.55 -13.48 1.67
C ASP A 152 4.41 -13.50 3.20
N ILE A 153 3.37 -12.86 3.70
CA ILE A 153 3.09 -12.74 5.12
C ILE A 153 1.64 -13.07 5.45
N THR A 154 1.35 -13.18 6.73
CA THR A 154 0.00 -12.97 7.23
C THR A 154 -0.06 -11.85 8.26
N TRP A 155 -1.22 -11.21 8.38
CA TRP A 155 -1.45 -10.19 9.39
C TRP A 155 -2.86 -10.25 9.98
N SER A 156 -3.01 -9.69 11.17
CA SER A 156 -4.30 -9.44 11.82
C SER A 156 -4.27 -8.11 12.56
N ASP A 157 -5.45 -7.51 12.77
CA ASP A 157 -5.59 -6.45 13.78
C ASP A 157 -5.10 -7.00 15.14
N ALA A 158 -4.36 -6.19 15.91
CA ALA A 158 -3.73 -6.59 17.18
C ALA A 158 -4.63 -6.38 18.41
#